data_AF-A0A939JV44-F1
#
_entry.id   AF-A0A939JV44-F1
#
_cell.length_a   1.000
_cell.length_b   1.000
_cell.length_c   1.000
_cell.angle_alpha   90.00
_cell.angle_beta   90.00
_cell.angle_gamma   90.00
#
_symmetry.space_group_name_H-M   'P 1'
#
loop_
_entity.id
_entity.type
_entity.pdbx_description
1 polymer ?
#
loop_
_entity_poly.entity_id
_entity_poly.type
_entity_poly.pdbx_seq_one_letter_code
_entity_poly.pdbx_strand_id
1 'polypeptide(L)' 'MTATRKPNDAATAAHERLFPGHISTLAVTDPELIAYFDDFAFDEVQRHTGAVDERTRLMTQLAAMIAVGAVA' A
#
# COMPACT_ATOMS: atom_id res chain seq x y z
N MET A 1 2.76 19.49 19.71
CA MET A 1 3.18 19.13 18.34
C MET A 1 3.37 17.62 18.32
N THR A 2 2.37 16.89 17.82
CA THR A 2 2.50 15.46 17.55
C THR A 2 3.47 15.29 16.38
N ALA A 3 4.45 14.40 16.52
CA ALA A 3 5.35 14.07 15.42
C ALA A 3 4.54 13.37 14.32
N THR A 4 4.64 13.84 13.08
CA THR A 4 4.01 13.19 11.92
C THR A 4 4.48 11.74 11.82
N ARG A 5 3.54 10.80 11.90
CA ARG A 5 3.82 9.35 11.76
C ARG A 5 4.46 9.09 10.40
N LYS A 6 5.41 8.16 10.35
CA LYS A 6 6.01 7.66 9.10
C LYS A 6 5.65 6.18 8.93
N PRO A 7 5.55 5.68 7.69
CA PRO A 7 5.48 4.25 7.43
C PRO A 7 6.68 3.51 8.01
N ASN A 8 6.50 2.23 8.31
CA ASN A 8 7.56 1.34 8.76
C ASN A 8 8.51 0.95 7.61
N ASP A 9 9.67 0.41 7.96
CA ASP A 9 10.73 0.11 6.98
C ASP A 9 10.30 -0.96 5.96
N ALA A 10 9.51 -1.95 6.38
CA ALA A 10 9.03 -3.01 5.51
C ALA A 10 8.03 -2.46 4.47
N ALA A 11 7.09 -1.63 4.92
CA ALA A 11 6.13 -0.93 4.07
C ALA A 11 6.84 -0.02 3.07
N THR A 12 7.83 0.76 3.52
CA THR A 12 8.62 1.65 2.67
C THR A 12 9.38 0.87 1.57
N ALA A 13 10.03 -0.24 1.93
CA ALA A 13 10.75 -1.07 0.97
C ALA A 13 9.82 -1.77 -0.02
N ALA A 14 8.65 -2.23 0.43
CA ALA A 14 7.65 -2.86 -0.43
C ALA A 14 7.01 -1.85 -1.40
N HIS A 15 6.69 -0.64 -0.93
CA HIS A 15 6.16 0.43 -1.76
C HIS A 15 7.17 0.82 -2.86
N GLU A 16 8.43 1.08 -2.51
CA GLU A 16 9.47 1.44 -3.50
C GLU A 16 9.71 0.32 -4.53
N ARG A 17 9.65 -0.96 -4.12
CA ARG A 17 9.78 -2.10 -5.04
C ARG A 17 8.62 -2.17 -6.04
N LEU A 18 7.40 -1.87 -5.60
CA LEU A 18 6.20 -1.97 -6.44
C LEU A 18 5.95 -0.70 -7.28
N PHE A 19 6.29 0.46 -6.75
CA PHE A 19 6.01 1.77 -7.32
C PHE A 19 7.23 2.72 -7.18
N PRO A 20 8.35 2.42 -7.88
CA PRO A 20 9.60 3.14 -7.69
C PRO A 20 9.46 4.64 -8.03
N GLY A 21 9.87 5.50 -7.10
CA GLY A 21 9.79 6.95 -7.24
C GLY A 21 8.37 7.54 -7.26
N HIS A 22 7.34 6.75 -6.98
CA HIS A 22 5.97 7.25 -6.89
C HIS A 22 5.74 7.99 -5.57
N ILE A 23 5.14 9.17 -5.63
CA ILE A 23 4.69 9.91 -4.45
C ILE A 23 3.16 10.03 -4.54
N SER A 24 2.48 9.46 -3.55
CA SER A 24 1.02 9.54 -3.46
C SER A 24 0.55 10.98 -3.30
N THR A 25 -0.50 11.38 -4.02
CA THR A 25 -1.17 12.68 -3.81
C THR A 25 -1.73 12.79 -2.39
N LEU A 26 -2.11 11.66 -1.79
CA LEU A 26 -2.58 11.60 -0.40
C LEU A 26 -1.46 11.98 0.58
N ALA A 27 -0.19 11.73 0.26
CA ALA A 27 0.93 12.15 1.09
C ALA A 27 1.08 13.67 1.18
N VAL A 28 0.59 14.40 0.17
CA VAL A 28 0.60 15.87 0.17
C VAL A 28 -0.57 16.43 0.97
N THR A 29 -1.75 15.80 0.87
CA THR A 29 -2.98 16.32 1.48
C THR A 29 -3.24 15.83 2.91
N ASP A 30 -2.82 14.59 3.23
CA ASP A 30 -2.98 13.97 4.55
C ASP A 30 -1.80 13.04 4.89
N PRO A 31 -0.70 13.61 5.43
CA PRO A 31 0.50 12.86 5.80
C PRO A 31 0.29 11.85 6.93
N GLU A 32 -0.73 12.03 7.78
CA GLU A 32 -0.99 11.07 8.85
C GLU A 32 -1.70 9.84 8.30
N LEU A 33 -2.73 10.03 7.49
CA LEU A 33 -3.48 8.93 6.89
C LEU A 33 -2.62 8.08 5.95
N ILE A 34 -1.77 8.70 5.12
CA ILE A 34 -0.90 7.92 4.21
C ILE A 34 0.03 7.00 5.00
N ALA A 35 0.52 7.41 6.17
CA ALA A 35 1.41 6.58 6.96
C ALA A 35 0.72 5.33 7.51
N TYR A 36 -0.55 5.45 7.94
CA TYR A 36 -1.36 4.28 8.31
C TYR A 36 -1.68 3.40 7.11
N PHE A 37 -2.04 4.02 5.99
CA PHE A 37 -2.36 3.30 4.76
C PHE A 37 -1.16 2.49 4.28
N ASP A 38 0.04 3.07 4.29
CA ASP A 38 1.23 2.39 3.80
C ASP A 38 1.60 1.19 4.67
N ASP A 39 1.57 1.35 6.00
CA ASP A 39 1.79 0.23 6.93
C ASP A 39 0.81 -0.91 6.66
N PHE A 40 -0.47 -0.57 6.48
CA PHE A 40 -1.50 -1.57 6.24
C PHE A 40 -1.34 -2.27 4.88
N ALA A 41 -1.28 -1.50 3.78
CA ALA A 41 -1.30 -2.02 2.42
C ALA A 41 0.03 -2.68 2.02
N PHE A 42 1.17 -2.15 2.47
CA PHE A 42 2.49 -2.58 2.03
C PHE A 42 3.24 -3.47 3.03
N ASP A 43 2.81 -3.55 4.29
CA ASP A 43 3.35 -4.52 5.26
C ASP A 43 2.29 -5.49 5.78
N GLU A 44 1.29 -5.02 6.52
CA GLU A 44 0.38 -5.89 7.28
C GLU A 44 -0.41 -6.86 6.39
N VAL A 45 -1.02 -6.37 5.31
CA VAL A 45 -1.77 -7.21 4.35
C VAL A 45 -0.84 -8.21 3.67
N GLN A 46 0.37 -7.81 3.30
CA GLN A 46 1.34 -8.71 2.66
C GLN A 46 1.80 -9.82 3.60
N ARG A 47 2.09 -9.48 4.87
CA ARG A 47 2.42 -10.49 5.90
C ARG A 47 1.25 -11.42 6.18
N HIS A 48 0.04 -10.88 6.32
CA HIS A 48 -1.16 -11.67 6.58
C HIS A 48 -1.46 -12.66 5.44
N THR A 49 -1.19 -12.25 4.20
CA THR A 49 -1.42 -13.07 3.00
C THR A 49 -0.15 -13.79 2.51
N GLY A 50 0.88 -13.94 3.35
CA GLY A 50 2.18 -14.49 2.96
C GLY A 50 2.16 -15.94 2.45
N ALA A 51 1.09 -16.71 2.73
CA ALA A 51 0.89 -18.05 2.19
C ALA A 51 0.40 -18.07 0.74
N VAL A 52 -0.09 -16.94 0.23
CA VAL A 52 -0.54 -16.76 -1.16
C VAL A 52 0.62 -16.20 -1.97
N ASP A 53 0.94 -16.77 -3.12
CA ASP A 53 2.02 -16.26 -3.97
C ASP A 53 1.70 -14.86 -4.54
N GLU A 54 2.73 -14.10 -4.88
CA GLU A 54 2.61 -12.71 -5.33
C GLU A 54 1.72 -12.56 -6.57
N ARG A 55 1.86 -13.46 -7.55
CA ARG A 55 1.03 -13.42 -8.77
C ARG A 55 -0.44 -13.58 -8.42
N THR A 56 -0.78 -14.52 -7.55
CA THR A 56 -2.17 -14.72 -7.11
C THR A 56 -2.70 -13.49 -6.38
N ARG A 57 -1.92 -12.87 -5.48
CA ARG A 57 -2.33 -11.62 -4.81
C ARG A 57 -2.64 -10.50 -5.80
N LEU A 58 -1.78 -10.29 -6.80
CA LEU A 58 -2.00 -9.28 -7.83
C LEU A 58 -3.25 -9.57 -8.66
N MET A 59 -3.47 -10.82 -9.05
CA MET A 59 -4.68 -11.22 -9.78
C MET A 59 -5.95 -10.99 -8.95
N THR A 60 -5.93 -11.30 -7.66
CA THR A 60 -7.05 -11.02 -6.75
C THR A 60 -7.32 -9.53 -6.65
N GLN A 61 -6.28 -8.70 -6.54
CA GLN A 61 -6.43 -7.25 -6.47
C GLN A 61 -7.01 -6.67 -7.77
N LEU A 62 -6.55 -7.14 -8.94
CA LEU A 62 -7.12 -6.77 -10.25
C LEU A 62 -8.59 -7.19 -10.36
N ALA A 63 -8.93 -8.42 -9.96
CA ALA A 63 -10.31 -8.90 -9.99
C ALA A 63 -11.23 -8.03 -9.10
N ALA A 64 -10.76 -7.65 -7.92
CA ALA A 64 -11.49 -6.76 -7.02
C ALA A 64 -11.72 -5.38 -7.64
N MET A 65 -10.69 -4.78 -8.25
CA MET A 65 -10.82 -3.49 -8.94
C MET A 65 -11.85 -3.54 -10.08
N ILE A 66 -11.84 -4.61 -10.89
CA ILE A 66 -12.83 -4.79 -11.96
C ILE A 66 -14.24 -4.94 -11.37
N ALA A 67 -14.40 -5.74 -10.32
CA ALA A 67 -15.70 -6.02 -9.72
C ALA A 67 -16.38 -4.76 -9.15
N VAL A 68 -15.60 -3.83 -8.59
CA VAL A 68 -16.11 -2.55 -8.07
C VAL A 68 -16.17 -1.44 -9.12
N GLY A 69 -15.77 -1.72 -10.37
CA GLY A 69 -15.72 -0.71 -11.43
C GLY A 69 -14.71 0.41 -11.16
N ALA A 70 -13.58 0.10 -10.52
CA ALA A 70 -12.48 1.05 -10.28
C ALA A 70 -11.75 1.35 -11.60
N VAL A 71 -12.35 2.23 -12.41
CA VAL A 71 -11.74 2.86 -13.57
C VAL A 71 -11.15 4.22 -13.17
N ALA A 72 -9.99 4.53 -13.73
CA ALA A 72 -9.21 5.74 -13.47
C ALA A 72 -9.95 7.03 -13.85
#